data_AF-A0A945Z2L7-F1
#
_entry.id   AF-A0A945Z2L7-F1
#
_cell.length_a   1.000
_cell.length_b   1.000
_cell.length_c   1.000
_cell.angle_alpha   90.00
_cell.angle_beta   90.00
_cell.angle_gamma   90.00
#
_symmetry.space_group_name_H-M   'P 1'
#
loop_
_entity.id
_entity.type
_entity.pdbx_description
1 polymer ?
#
loop_
_entity_poly.entity_id
_entity_poly.type
_entity_poly.pdbx_seq_one_letter_code
_entity_poly.pdbx_strand_id
1 'polypeptide(L)' 'DFMDLAKPGDIKNYCQPNAILTFEEYLLDYDPELAQRVKPHILSEVSRIPDHKIREATLGKMESLIQGKRDQFF' A
#
# COMPACT_ATOMS: atom_id res chain seq x y z
N ASP A 1 -14.32 -2.29 -16.45
CA ASP A 1 -13.61 -3.59 -16.39
C ASP A 1 -12.12 -3.41 -16.12
N PHE A 2 -11.45 -4.47 -15.65
CA PHE A 2 -9.99 -4.50 -15.41
C PHE A 2 -9.17 -3.91 -16.57
N MET A 3 -9.56 -4.22 -17.80
CA MET A 3 -8.88 -3.75 -19.01
C MET A 3 -9.00 -2.24 -19.24
N ASP A 4 -10.07 -1.62 -18.74
CA ASP A 4 -10.26 -0.17 -18.85
C ASP A 4 -9.29 0.59 -17.95
N LEU A 5 -8.83 -0.02 -16.86
CA LEU A 5 -7.77 0.52 -16.01
C LEU A 5 -6.38 0.10 -16.49
N ALA A 6 -6.24 -1.16 -16.94
CA ALA A 6 -4.95 -1.73 -17.29
C ALA A 6 -4.35 -1.15 -18.57
N LYS A 7 -5.14 -1.05 -19.65
CA LYS A 7 -4.65 -0.58 -20.96
C LYS A 7 -4.14 0.87 -20.96
N PRO A 8 -4.83 1.86 -20.35
CA PRO A 8 -4.31 3.22 -20.27
C PRO A 8 -3.21 3.38 -19.19
N GLY A 9 -3.02 2.39 -18.33
CA GLY A 9 -2.02 2.41 -17.26
C GLY A 9 -2.49 3.04 -15.95
N ASP A 10 -3.79 3.32 -15.82
CA ASP A 10 -4.40 3.83 -14.57
C ASP A 10 -4.42 2.78 -13.46
N ILE A 11 -4.29 1.50 -13.82
CA ILE A 11 -4.25 0.38 -12.87
C ILE A 11 -3.13 0.50 -11.82
N LYS A 12 -2.06 1.25 -12.11
CA LYS A 12 -0.96 1.50 -11.16
C LYS A 12 -1.43 2.22 -9.90
N ASN A 13 -2.49 3.03 -9.99
CA ASN A 13 -3.10 3.72 -8.85
C ASN A 13 -3.87 2.77 -7.92
N TYR A 14 -4.01 1.50 -8.31
CA TYR A 14 -4.64 0.45 -7.50
C TYR A 14 -3.61 -0.62 -7.12
N CYS A 15 -2.85 -1.15 -8.08
CA CYS A 15 -1.92 -2.24 -7.81
C CYS A 15 -0.74 -1.85 -6.93
N GLN A 16 -0.14 -0.67 -7.12
CA GLN A 16 0.99 -0.23 -6.28
C GLN A 16 0.58 -0.03 -4.82
N PRO A 17 -0.48 0.74 -4.49
CA PRO A 17 -0.90 0.88 -3.10
C PRO A 17 -1.40 -0.44 -2.51
N ASN A 18 -2.13 -1.27 -3.27
CA ASN A 18 -2.54 -2.59 -2.77
C ASN A 18 -1.32 -3.49 -2.47
N ALA A 19 -0.30 -3.49 -3.32
CA ALA A 19 0.94 -4.24 -3.06
C ALA A 19 1.65 -3.76 -1.78
N ILE A 20 1.69 -2.45 -1.54
CA ILE A 20 2.25 -1.86 -0.31
C ILE A 20 1.46 -2.32 0.92
N LEU A 21 0.13 -2.21 0.88
CA LEU A 21 -0.74 -2.56 2.00
C LEU A 21 -0.65 -4.04 2.34
N THR A 22 -0.73 -4.92 1.33
CA THR A 22 -0.59 -6.37 1.54
C THR A 22 0.79 -6.74 2.07
N PHE A 23 1.85 -6.07 1.62
CA PHE A 23 3.19 -6.33 2.12
C PHE A 23 3.38 -5.85 3.57
N GLU A 24 2.91 -4.65 3.93
CA GLU A 24 2.95 -4.19 5.32
C GLU A 24 2.10 -5.07 6.24
N GLU A 25 0.91 -5.49 5.80
CA GLU A 25 0.07 -6.44 6.52
C GLU A 25 0.80 -7.76 6.81
N TYR A 26 1.42 -8.35 5.78
CA TYR A 26 2.22 -9.57 5.92
C TYR A 26 3.34 -9.38 6.95
N LEU A 27 4.06 -8.27 6.90
CA LEU A 27 5.15 -8.03 7.85
C LEU A 27 4.62 -7.83 9.27
N LEU A 28 3.51 -7.11 9.46
CA LEU A 28 2.92 -6.93 10.77
C LEU A 28 2.42 -8.24 11.39
N ASP A 29 1.95 -9.19 10.59
CA ASP A 29 1.44 -10.48 11.06
C ASP A 29 2.52 -11.53 11.28
N TYR A 30 3.57 -11.53 10.46
CA TYR A 30 4.54 -12.64 10.40
C TYR A 30 5.98 -12.25 10.74
N ASP A 31 6.38 -10.98 10.59
CA ASP A 31 7.73 -10.51 10.95
C ASP A 31 7.74 -9.02 11.36
N PRO A 32 7.24 -8.70 12.58
CA PRO A 32 7.13 -7.32 13.05
C PRO A 32 8.48 -6.61 13.19
N GLU A 33 9.57 -7.36 13.43
CA GLU A 33 10.91 -6.81 13.51
C GLU A 33 11.37 -6.33 12.13
N LEU A 34 11.14 -7.13 11.09
CA LEU A 34 11.41 -6.71 9.72
C LEU A 34 10.51 -5.56 9.30
N ALA A 35 9.24 -5.55 9.70
CA ALA A 35 8.30 -4.46 9.44
C ALA A 35 8.89 -3.09 9.83
N GLN A 36 9.50 -3.01 11.02
CA GLN A 36 10.12 -1.79 11.51
C GLN A 36 11.38 -1.41 10.71
N ARG A 37 12.20 -2.40 10.32
CA ARG A 37 13.42 -2.18 9.54
C ARG A 37 13.13 -1.67 8.12
N VAL A 38 12.11 -2.19 7.47
CA VAL A 38 11.79 -1.84 6.07
C VAL A 38 10.82 -0.68 5.93
N LYS A 39 10.27 -0.16 7.05
CA LYS A 39 9.35 1.00 7.05
C LYS A 39 9.83 2.18 6.20
N PRO A 40 11.12 2.60 6.24
CA PRO A 40 11.60 3.70 5.38
C PRO A 40 11.49 3.38 3.89
N HIS A 41 11.72 2.12 3.50
CA HIS A 41 11.58 1.68 2.11
C HIS A 41 10.12 1.66 1.67
N ILE A 42 9.21 1.19 2.53
CA ILE A 42 7.77 1.22 2.26
C ILE A 42 7.30 2.67 2.03
N LEU A 43 7.70 3.60 2.90
CA LEU A 43 7.35 5.02 2.75
C LEU A 43 7.96 5.64 1.48
N SER A 44 9.16 5.23 1.08
CA SER A 44 9.75 5.59 -0.21
C SER A 44 8.88 5.13 -1.38
N GLU A 45 8.35 3.90 -1.35
CA GLU A 45 7.44 3.40 -2.39
C GLU A 45 6.09 4.13 -2.39
N VAL A 46 5.54 4.49 -1.22
CA VAL A 46 4.33 5.33 -1.13
C VAL A 46 4.56 6.67 -1.82
N SER A 47 5.73 7.29 -1.65
CA SER A 47 6.06 8.57 -2.29
C SER A 47 6.11 8.52 -3.83
N ARG A 48 6.25 7.31 -4.40
CA ARG A 48 6.27 7.07 -5.85
C ARG A 48 4.87 6.92 -6.45
N ILE A 49 3.82 6.80 -5.64
CA ILE A 49 2.44 6.79 -6.10
C ILE A 49 2.13 8.15 -6.75
N PRO A 50 1.77 8.21 -8.05
CA PRO A 50 1.63 9.48 -8.77
C PRO A 50 0.47 10.35 -8.26
N ASP A 51 -0.66 9.73 -7.93
CA ASP A 51 -1.84 10.44 -7.46
C ASP A 51 -1.72 10.77 -5.97
N HIS A 52 -1.73 12.06 -5.63
CA HIS A 52 -1.65 12.55 -4.27
C HIS A 52 -2.79 12.05 -3.38
N LYS A 53 -4.02 11.96 -3.90
CA LYS A 53 -5.17 11.47 -3.12
C LYS A 53 -5.01 10.00 -2.77
N ILE A 54 -4.51 9.21 -3.71
CA ILE A 54 -4.23 7.77 -3.48
C ILE A 54 -3.08 7.62 -2.47
N ARG A 55 -2.06 8.47 -2.54
CA ARG A 55 -0.96 8.50 -1.57
C ARG A 55 -1.46 8.72 -0.14
N GLU A 56 -2.24 9.77 0.08
CA GLU A 56 -2.83 10.08 1.39
C GLU A 56 -3.76 8.96 1.88
N ALA A 57 -4.60 8.42 1.00
CA ALA A 57 -5.47 7.30 1.33
C ALA A 57 -4.67 6.03 1.70
N THR A 58 -3.51 5.81 1.06
CA THR A 58 -2.63 4.68 1.36
C THR A 58 -2.06 4.83 2.76
N LEU A 59 -1.56 6.01 3.12
CA LEU A 59 -1.06 6.31 4.47
C LEU A 59 -2.13 6.07 5.55
N GLY A 60 -3.37 6.55 5.33
CA GLY A 60 -4.46 6.30 6.27
C GLY A 60 -4.85 4.81 6.42
N LYS A 61 -4.75 4.04 5.33
CA LYS A 61 -4.93 2.57 5.37
C LYS A 61 -3.77 1.88 6.09
N MET A 62 -2.53 2.33 5.91
CA MET A 62 -1.37 1.82 6.66
C MET A 62 -1.53 2.05 8.18
N GLU A 63 -2.04 3.21 8.60
CA GLU A 63 -2.37 3.45 10.02
C GLU A 63 -3.43 2.47 10.54
N SER A 64 -4.44 2.18 9.71
CA SER A 64 -5.46 1.18 10.05
C SER A 64 -4.88 -0.23 10.22
N LEU A 65 -3.86 -0.61 9.42
CA LEU A 65 -3.16 -1.89 9.56
C LEU A 65 -2.44 -2.00 10.91
N ILE A 66 -1.78 -0.93 11.34
CA ILE A 66 -1.10 -0.84 12.64
C ILE A 66 -2.11 -0.97 13.79
N GLN A 67 -3.33 -0.47 13.61
CA GLN A 67 -4.44 -0.62 14.57
C GLN A 67 -5.08 -2.01 14.57
N GLY A 68 -4.55 -2.96 13.78
CA GLY A 68 -5.02 -4.34 13.74
C GLY A 68 -6.11 -4.61 12.69
N LYS A 69 -6.50 -3.61 11.87
CA LYS A 69 -7.36 -3.90 10.72
C LYS A 69 -6.56 -4.67 9.68
N ARG A 70 -7.25 -5.51 8.92
CA ARG A 70 -6.67 -6.32 7.84
C ARG A 70 -7.47 -6.09 6.56
N ASP A 71 -6.97 -6.61 5.45
CA ASP A 71 -7.61 -6.58 4.14
C ASP A 71 -7.92 -5.15 3.68
N GLN A 72 -6.90 -4.29 3.72
CA GLN A 72 -7.00 -2.91 3.23
C GLN A 72 -6.62 -2.84 1.74
N PHE A 73 -7.57 -2.47 0.89
CA PHE A 73 -7.35 -2.33 -0.56
C PHE A 73 -8.13 -1.15 -1.16
N PHE A 74 -7.80 -0.82 -2.42
CA PHE A 74 -8.44 0.17 -3.31
C PHE A 74 -9.29 -0.52 -4.38
#